data_AF-A0A8X8XMU4-F1
#
_entry.id   AF-A0A8X8XMU4-F1
#
_cell.length_a   1.000
_cell.length_b   1.000
_cell.length_c   1.000
_cell.angle_alpha   90.00
_cell.angle_beta   90.00
_cell.angle_gamma   90.00
#
_symmetry.space_group_name_H-M   'P 1'
#
loop_
_entity.id
_entity.type
_entity.pdbx_description
1 polymer ?
#
loop_
_entity_poly.entity_id
_entity_poly.type
_entity_poly.pdbx_seq_one_letter_code
_entity_poly.pdbx_strand_id
1 'polypeptide(L)'
;MVVGVLALQGSFNEHIAVLRRLGVKGVEVRKPEQLQTVRALIIPGGESTTMAKLAEYHNLFPALREFVKMGNPVWGTCAGLIFLADKAVGQKTGGQELIGGLNCTVHRNFFGSQIQSFEAELSVPEIVAKEGGPPSFRGVFIRAPGILEVGPEVQVLAEVLLPSDRPAKRDAASESLEVNPLVLSLESFMLVYPVRSFPCPAKYLLRVLILAVGFILTNLMLIRFTLSIVFPSLRECDGGASHFNINYYVIPQEAAVAEKVIVAVKQGTLLATAFHPELTADTRWHSYFLKMLDEDSQEASSSTALSSDNLSLPDPPKYELPIIHY
;
A
#
# COMPACT_ATOMS: atom_id res chain seq x y z
N MET A 1 -23.44 -12.36 -16.64
CA MET A 1 -22.93 -11.69 -15.43
C MET A 1 -22.64 -10.23 -15.77
N VAL A 2 -23.06 -9.29 -14.93
CA VAL A 2 -22.83 -7.84 -15.13
C VAL A 2 -22.07 -7.29 -13.94
N VAL A 3 -20.93 -6.67 -14.20
CA VAL A 3 -20.06 -6.06 -13.18
C VAL A 3 -20.10 -4.55 -13.35
N GLY A 4 -20.43 -3.84 -12.28
CA GLY A 4 -20.38 -2.38 -12.24
C GLY A 4 -18.96 -1.89 -12.09
N VAL A 5 -18.64 -0.77 -12.73
CA VAL A 5 -17.39 -0.02 -12.51
C VAL A 5 -17.76 1.41 -12.17
N LEU A 6 -17.35 1.90 -11.00
CA LEU A 6 -17.65 3.27 -10.56
C LEU A 6 -16.98 4.26 -11.52
N ALA A 7 -17.77 5.07 -12.23
CA ALA A 7 -17.33 5.90 -13.34
C ALA A 7 -17.46 7.40 -13.04
N LEU A 8 -17.10 7.80 -11.82
CA LEU A 8 -17.08 9.22 -11.42
C LEU A 8 -15.84 9.95 -11.98
N GLN A 9 -14.69 9.31 -11.82
CA GLN A 9 -13.38 9.72 -12.31
C GLN A 9 -12.46 8.50 -12.26
N GLY A 10 -11.35 8.50 -12.99
CA GLY A 10 -10.30 7.49 -12.87
C GLY A 10 -10.30 6.47 -14.02
N SER A 11 -9.60 5.36 -13.81
CA SER A 11 -9.30 4.34 -14.82
C SER A 11 -10.44 3.33 -15.04
N PHE A 12 -11.69 3.80 -15.07
CA PHE A 12 -12.86 2.91 -15.22
C PHE A 12 -12.90 2.25 -16.61
N ASN A 13 -12.47 2.96 -17.66
CA ASN A 13 -12.45 2.45 -19.03
C ASN A 13 -11.50 1.26 -19.18
N GLU A 14 -10.35 1.31 -18.50
CA GLU A 14 -9.33 0.27 -18.49
C GLU A 14 -9.88 -0.99 -17.82
N HIS A 15 -10.55 -0.85 -16.67
CA HIS A 15 -11.25 -1.97 -16.04
C HIS A 15 -12.34 -2.59 -16.93
N ILE A 16 -13.19 -1.77 -17.57
CA ILE A 16 -14.21 -2.25 -18.52
C ILE A 16 -13.57 -2.97 -19.71
N ALA A 17 -12.44 -2.45 -20.22
CA ALA A 17 -11.71 -3.09 -21.30
C ALA A 17 -11.17 -4.46 -20.88
N VAL A 18 -10.66 -4.61 -19.65
CA VAL A 18 -10.21 -5.91 -19.13
C VAL A 18 -11.38 -6.88 -18.97
N LEU A 19 -12.51 -6.45 -18.39
CA LEU A 19 -13.71 -7.28 -18.25
C LEU A 19 -14.20 -7.78 -19.62
N ARG A 20 -14.19 -6.92 -20.64
CA ARG A 20 -14.54 -7.30 -22.01
C ARG A 20 -13.59 -8.36 -22.58
N ARG A 21 -12.28 -8.29 -22.31
CA ARG A 21 -11.32 -9.33 -22.73
C ARG A 21 -11.62 -10.68 -22.08
N LEU A 22 -12.16 -10.66 -20.86
CA LEU A 22 -12.60 -11.85 -20.12
C LEU A 22 -14.03 -12.30 -20.47
N GLY A 23 -14.68 -11.68 -21.46
CA GLY A 23 -16.04 -12.03 -21.88
C GLY A 23 -17.15 -11.57 -20.92
N VAL A 24 -16.83 -10.69 -19.96
CA VAL A 24 -17.79 -10.16 -18.97
C VAL A 24 -18.24 -8.75 -19.35
N LYS A 25 -19.54 -8.48 -19.20
CA LYS A 25 -20.10 -7.14 -19.46
C LYS A 25 -19.82 -6.23 -18.26
N GLY A 26 -18.87 -5.31 -18.43
CA GLY A 26 -18.68 -4.16 -17.54
C GLY A 26 -19.66 -3.03 -17.86
N VAL A 27 -20.28 -2.43 -16.84
CA VAL A 27 -21.17 -1.26 -16.98
C VAL A 27 -20.73 -0.12 -16.08
N GLU A 28 -20.86 1.11 -16.56
CA GLU A 28 -20.55 2.29 -15.76
C GLU A 28 -21.61 2.54 -14.69
N VAL A 29 -21.17 2.80 -13.47
CA VAL A 29 -22.01 3.22 -12.35
C VAL A 29 -21.65 4.67 -11.99
N ARG A 30 -22.62 5.57 -12.15
CA ARG A 30 -22.50 7.01 -11.87
C ARG A 30 -23.57 7.50 -10.90
N LYS A 31 -24.65 6.73 -10.70
CA LYS A 31 -25.80 7.07 -9.86
C LYS A 31 -26.21 5.89 -8.96
N PRO A 32 -26.85 6.15 -7.80
CA PRO A 32 -27.26 5.11 -6.86
C PRO A 32 -28.12 4.02 -7.48
N GLU A 33 -29.07 4.37 -8.34
CA GLU A 33 -30.06 3.43 -8.90
C GLU A 33 -29.40 2.38 -9.79
N GLN A 34 -28.24 2.69 -10.37
CA GLN A 34 -27.49 1.78 -11.25
C GLN A 34 -26.86 0.62 -10.47
N LEU A 35 -26.63 0.76 -9.17
CA LEU A 35 -26.12 -0.32 -8.31
C LEU A 35 -27.08 -1.51 -8.24
N GLN A 36 -28.39 -1.28 -8.45
CA GLN A 36 -29.40 -2.34 -8.48
C GLN A 36 -29.29 -3.26 -9.72
N THR A 37 -28.54 -2.82 -10.73
CA THR A 37 -28.41 -3.53 -12.02
C THR A 37 -27.15 -4.40 -12.11
N VAL A 38 -26.31 -4.39 -11.07
CA VAL A 38 -25.01 -5.07 -11.05
C VAL A 38 -24.90 -6.01 -9.85
N ARG A 39 -24.16 -7.11 -10.01
CA ARG A 39 -23.94 -8.10 -8.93
C ARG A 39 -22.63 -7.89 -8.16
N ALA A 40 -21.71 -7.15 -8.76
CA ALA A 40 -20.43 -6.82 -8.17
C ALA A 40 -19.99 -5.43 -8.63
N LEU A 41 -19.09 -4.81 -7.88
CA LEU A 41 -18.61 -3.46 -8.15
C LEU A 41 -17.09 -3.38 -8.13
N ILE A 42 -16.51 -2.72 -9.12
CA ILE A 42 -15.12 -2.28 -9.10
C ILE A 42 -15.09 -0.77 -8.83
N ILE A 43 -14.33 -0.35 -7.84
CA ILE A 43 -14.00 1.04 -7.56
C ILE A 43 -12.58 1.28 -8.09
N PRO A 44 -12.42 1.97 -9.23
CA PRO A 44 -11.14 2.06 -9.92
C PRO A 44 -10.18 3.01 -9.20
N GLY A 45 -8.92 2.97 -9.62
CA GLY A 45 -7.94 3.97 -9.27
C GLY A 45 -8.23 5.33 -9.92
N GLY A 46 -7.75 6.40 -9.31
CA GLY A 46 -8.07 7.77 -9.71
C GLY A 46 -7.61 8.79 -8.68
N GLU A 47 -8.27 9.95 -8.63
CA GLU A 47 -8.07 10.97 -7.61
C GLU A 47 -9.17 10.84 -6.55
N SER A 48 -8.82 10.23 -5.41
CA SER A 48 -9.80 9.83 -4.39
C SER A 48 -10.60 11.01 -3.83
N THR A 49 -10.03 12.22 -3.70
CA THR A 49 -10.80 13.36 -3.16
C THR A 49 -11.85 13.89 -4.14
N THR A 50 -11.56 13.88 -5.43
CA THR A 50 -12.47 14.27 -6.50
C THR A 50 -13.57 13.24 -6.64
N MET A 51 -13.22 11.95 -6.63
CA MET A 51 -14.21 10.87 -6.60
C MET A 51 -15.14 11.01 -5.38
N ALA A 52 -14.61 11.35 -4.20
CA ALA A 52 -15.42 11.48 -3.00
C ALA A 52 -16.39 12.66 -3.10
N LYS A 53 -15.93 13.83 -3.57
CA LYS A 53 -16.79 14.99 -3.81
C LYS A 53 -17.89 14.71 -4.84
N LEU A 54 -17.57 13.99 -5.92
CA LEU A 54 -18.55 13.59 -6.92
C LEU A 54 -19.54 12.56 -6.36
N ALA A 55 -19.08 11.63 -5.54
CA ALA A 55 -19.93 10.64 -4.87
C ALA A 55 -20.90 11.31 -3.90
N GLU A 56 -20.42 12.27 -3.11
CA GLU A 56 -21.24 13.08 -2.20
C GLU A 56 -22.28 13.91 -2.98
N TYR A 57 -21.85 14.61 -4.04
CA TYR A 57 -22.74 15.39 -4.90
C TYR A 57 -23.89 14.56 -5.50
N HIS A 58 -23.64 13.29 -5.81
CA HIS A 58 -24.64 12.35 -6.33
C HIS A 58 -25.31 11.49 -5.25
N ASN A 59 -25.08 11.75 -3.96
CA ASN A 59 -25.59 10.98 -2.83
C ASN A 59 -25.32 9.46 -2.96
N LEU A 60 -24.13 9.10 -3.44
CA LEU A 60 -23.74 7.71 -3.69
C LEU A 60 -23.28 6.97 -2.44
N PHE A 61 -22.71 7.65 -1.44
CA PHE A 61 -22.15 7.00 -0.25
C PHE A 61 -23.13 6.09 0.49
N PRO A 62 -24.39 6.49 0.77
CA PRO A 62 -25.36 5.60 1.41
C PRO A 62 -25.60 4.32 0.60
N ALA A 63 -25.74 4.44 -0.72
CA ALA A 63 -25.98 3.29 -1.59
C ALA A 63 -24.77 2.37 -1.73
N LEU A 64 -23.55 2.94 -1.75
CA LEU A 64 -22.30 2.17 -1.79
C LEU A 64 -22.07 1.40 -0.48
N ARG A 65 -22.35 2.02 0.66
CA ARG A 65 -22.28 1.37 1.99
C ARG A 65 -23.27 0.23 2.09
N GLU A 66 -24.50 0.43 1.64
CA GLU A 66 -25.50 -0.63 1.63
C GLU A 66 -25.08 -1.77 0.70
N PHE A 67 -24.55 -1.44 -0.49
CA PHE A 67 -24.05 -2.45 -1.43
C PHE A 67 -22.96 -3.35 -0.83
N VAL A 68 -22.00 -2.76 -0.10
CA VAL A 68 -20.96 -3.49 0.64
C VAL A 68 -21.57 -4.31 1.78
N LYS A 69 -22.48 -3.71 2.57
CA LYS A 69 -23.11 -4.36 3.73
C LYS A 69 -23.97 -5.57 3.36
N MET A 70 -24.58 -5.56 2.18
CA MET A 70 -25.31 -6.70 1.62
C MET A 70 -24.41 -7.90 1.29
N GLY A 71 -23.08 -7.76 1.42
CA GLY A 71 -22.12 -8.82 1.11
C GLY A 71 -21.78 -8.92 -0.36
N ASN A 72 -22.23 -7.99 -1.22
CA ASN A 72 -21.90 -8.06 -2.64
C ASN A 72 -20.37 -7.93 -2.85
N PRO A 73 -19.77 -8.67 -3.80
CA PRO A 73 -18.36 -8.52 -4.09
C PRO A 73 -17.97 -7.12 -4.56
N VAL A 74 -16.99 -6.52 -3.89
CA VAL A 74 -16.46 -5.19 -4.24
C VAL A 74 -14.94 -5.22 -4.30
N TRP A 75 -14.38 -4.68 -5.39
CA TRP A 75 -12.94 -4.55 -5.55
C TRP A 75 -12.50 -3.10 -5.68
N GLY A 76 -11.67 -2.64 -4.74
CA GLY A 76 -11.05 -1.32 -4.78
C GLY A 76 -9.60 -1.35 -5.27
N THR A 77 -9.30 -0.66 -6.37
CA THR A 77 -7.91 -0.46 -6.85
C THR A 77 -7.43 0.96 -6.54
N CYS A 78 -6.23 1.12 -6.00
CA CYS A 78 -5.59 2.40 -5.65
C CYS A 78 -6.55 3.36 -4.87
N ALA A 79 -7.21 4.31 -5.55
CA ALA A 79 -8.22 5.17 -4.93
C ALA A 79 -9.40 4.37 -4.34
N GLY A 80 -9.83 3.28 -4.99
CA GLY A 80 -10.86 2.40 -4.47
C GLY A 80 -10.48 1.68 -3.18
N LEU A 81 -9.20 1.32 -2.99
CA LEU A 81 -8.71 0.80 -1.70
C LEU A 81 -8.91 1.84 -0.59
N ILE A 82 -8.64 3.13 -0.87
CA ILE A 82 -8.89 4.20 0.12
C ILE A 82 -10.38 4.26 0.47
N PHE A 83 -11.28 4.12 -0.50
CA PHE A 83 -12.73 4.15 -0.26
C PHE A 83 -13.20 3.00 0.63
N LEU A 84 -12.66 1.79 0.45
CA LEU A 84 -13.09 0.60 1.19
C LEU A 84 -12.51 0.51 2.61
N ALA A 85 -11.38 1.15 2.88
CA ALA A 85 -10.73 1.12 4.19
C ALA A 85 -11.61 1.75 5.29
N ASP A 86 -11.62 1.15 6.47
CA ASP A 86 -12.29 1.71 7.65
C ASP A 86 -11.58 2.98 8.16
N LYS A 87 -10.27 3.09 7.94
CA LYS A 87 -9.47 4.24 8.37
C LYS A 87 -8.51 4.68 7.26
N ALA A 88 -8.41 5.99 7.06
CA ALA A 88 -7.45 6.59 6.13
C ALA A 88 -6.69 7.75 6.79
N VAL A 89 -5.36 7.70 6.74
CA VAL A 89 -4.43 8.73 7.23
C VAL A 89 -3.70 9.45 6.09
N GLY A 90 -3.00 10.55 6.40
CA GLY A 90 -2.33 11.38 5.38
C GLY A 90 -3.29 12.29 4.59
N GLN A 91 -4.43 12.67 5.17
CA GLN A 91 -5.41 13.57 4.58
C GLN A 91 -5.10 15.05 4.88
N LYS A 92 -5.50 15.97 3.99
CA LYS A 92 -5.55 17.41 4.30
C LYS A 92 -6.74 17.69 5.24
N THR A 93 -6.70 18.81 5.96
CA THR A 93 -7.77 19.26 6.86
C THR A 93 -9.15 19.17 6.18
N GLY A 94 -10.12 18.50 6.82
CA GLY A 94 -11.48 18.31 6.30
C GLY A 94 -11.88 16.85 6.04
N GLY A 95 -10.93 15.92 6.08
CA GLY A 95 -11.22 14.49 5.92
C GLY A 95 -11.65 14.09 4.51
N GLN A 96 -11.89 12.80 4.28
CA GLN A 96 -12.59 12.27 3.11
C GLN A 96 -13.61 11.25 3.60
N GLU A 97 -14.84 11.33 3.09
CA GLU A 97 -15.83 10.29 3.35
C GLU A 97 -15.36 8.95 2.73
N LEU A 98 -15.52 7.87 3.51
CA LEU A 98 -15.14 6.52 3.16
C LEU A 98 -16.41 5.65 3.07
N ILE A 99 -16.36 4.59 2.26
CA ILE A 99 -17.38 3.54 2.27
C ILE A 99 -17.18 2.67 3.51
N GLY A 100 -15.94 2.27 3.77
CA GLY A 100 -15.61 1.30 4.82
C GLY A 100 -16.03 -0.13 4.46
N GLY A 101 -15.88 -1.03 5.43
CA GLY A 101 -16.19 -2.46 5.30
C GLY A 101 -14.94 -3.34 5.22
N LEU A 102 -13.79 -2.76 4.85
CA LEU A 102 -12.49 -3.42 4.92
C LEU A 102 -11.73 -2.95 6.16
N ASN A 103 -11.52 -3.88 7.10
CA ASN A 103 -10.86 -3.65 8.39
C ASN A 103 -9.35 -3.44 8.21
N CYS A 104 -8.98 -2.28 7.68
CA CYS A 104 -7.61 -1.87 7.48
C CYS A 104 -7.42 -0.36 7.65
N THR A 105 -6.19 0.02 7.97
CA THR A 105 -5.76 1.42 8.00
C THR A 105 -4.89 1.71 6.78
N VAL A 106 -5.29 2.69 5.97
CA VAL A 106 -4.58 3.07 4.74
C VAL A 106 -3.92 4.44 4.88
N HIS A 107 -2.66 4.56 4.47
CA HIS A 107 -1.98 5.84 4.31
C HIS A 107 -2.07 6.31 2.85
N ARG A 108 -2.63 7.49 2.63
CA ARG A 108 -2.73 8.08 1.29
C ARG A 108 -1.37 8.55 0.80
N ASN A 109 -1.06 8.36 -0.49
CA ASN A 109 0.21 8.77 -1.09
C ASN A 109 1.45 8.28 -0.30
N PHE A 110 1.39 7.06 0.25
CA PHE A 110 2.39 6.52 1.17
C PHE A 110 3.81 6.53 0.57
N PHE A 111 3.93 6.25 -0.73
CA PHE A 111 5.23 6.15 -1.42
C PHE A 111 5.89 7.51 -1.76
N GLY A 112 5.27 8.64 -1.36
CA GLY A 112 5.85 9.98 -1.42
C GLY A 112 5.66 10.76 -2.73
N SER A 113 6.25 11.96 -2.79
CA SER A 113 6.18 12.89 -3.93
C SER A 113 7.22 12.65 -5.02
N GLN A 114 8.35 12.00 -4.70
CA GLN A 114 9.47 11.77 -5.63
C GLN A 114 9.34 10.49 -6.48
N ILE A 115 8.63 9.46 -6.02
CA ILE A 115 8.40 8.22 -6.80
C ILE A 115 6.97 8.27 -7.33
N GLN A 116 6.71 9.17 -8.28
CA GLN A 116 5.35 9.48 -8.70
C GLN A 116 4.66 8.34 -9.45
N SER A 117 5.43 7.44 -10.05
CA SER A 117 4.96 6.12 -10.47
C SER A 117 6.13 5.16 -10.48
N PHE A 118 5.94 3.93 -10.04
CA PHE A 118 6.93 2.87 -10.17
C PHE A 118 6.24 1.55 -10.44
N GLU A 119 7.04 0.58 -10.84
CA GLU A 119 6.58 -0.78 -11.04
C GLU A 119 7.43 -1.71 -10.18
N ALA A 120 6.78 -2.72 -9.61
CA ALA A 120 7.46 -3.72 -8.80
C ALA A 120 6.89 -5.12 -9.08
N GLU A 121 7.76 -6.11 -9.08
CA GLU A 121 7.36 -7.51 -9.11
C GLU A 121 6.82 -7.91 -7.73
N LEU A 122 5.57 -8.35 -7.70
CA LEU A 122 4.85 -8.75 -6.49
C LEU A 122 4.74 -10.26 -6.46
N SER A 123 5.10 -10.88 -5.33
CA SER A 123 4.79 -12.28 -5.09
C SER A 123 3.28 -12.42 -4.81
N VAL A 124 2.59 -13.29 -5.56
CA VAL A 124 1.13 -13.44 -5.51
C VAL A 124 0.72 -14.92 -5.43
N PRO A 125 1.14 -15.66 -4.39
CA PRO A 125 1.00 -17.12 -4.34
C PRO A 125 -0.46 -17.60 -4.43
N GLU A 126 -1.40 -16.88 -3.82
CA GLU A 126 -2.81 -17.25 -3.88
C GLU A 126 -3.42 -17.06 -5.27
N ILE A 127 -3.10 -15.95 -5.94
CA ILE A 127 -3.54 -15.69 -7.30
C ILE A 127 -2.99 -16.78 -8.23
N VAL A 128 -1.74 -17.20 -8.05
CA VAL A 128 -1.13 -18.30 -8.79
C VAL A 128 -1.82 -19.63 -8.50
N ALA A 129 -2.18 -19.90 -7.25
CA ALA A 129 -2.87 -21.14 -6.89
C ALA A 129 -4.27 -21.23 -7.52
N LYS A 130 -4.99 -20.10 -7.65
CA LYS A 130 -6.37 -20.06 -8.17
C LYS A 130 -6.45 -19.84 -9.69
N GLU A 131 -5.52 -19.08 -10.28
CA GLU A 131 -5.51 -18.71 -11.70
C GLU A 131 -4.39 -19.37 -12.51
N GLY A 132 -3.34 -19.88 -11.87
CA GLY A 132 -2.10 -20.30 -12.53
C GLY A 132 -1.20 -19.14 -12.94
N GLY A 133 -0.23 -19.43 -13.81
CA GLY A 133 0.69 -18.44 -14.37
C GLY A 133 1.98 -18.21 -13.56
N PRO A 134 2.76 -17.16 -13.89
CA PRO A 134 4.04 -16.87 -13.26
C PRO A 134 3.92 -16.59 -11.76
N PRO A 135 4.95 -16.89 -10.94
CA PRO A 135 4.90 -16.70 -9.49
C PRO A 135 4.80 -15.23 -9.07
N SER A 136 5.18 -14.30 -9.96
CA SER A 136 5.11 -12.86 -9.75
C SER A 136 4.04 -12.19 -10.60
N PHE A 137 3.67 -10.98 -10.18
CA PHE A 137 2.81 -10.06 -10.90
C PHE A 137 3.46 -8.68 -10.92
N ARG A 138 3.53 -8.04 -12.09
CA ARG A 138 4.04 -6.68 -12.23
C ARG A 138 3.01 -5.66 -11.73
N GLY A 139 3.16 -5.16 -10.51
CA GLY A 139 2.31 -4.12 -9.94
C GLY A 139 2.70 -2.73 -10.44
N VAL A 140 1.74 -1.98 -10.98
CA VAL A 140 1.91 -0.57 -11.40
C VAL A 140 1.38 0.36 -10.31
N PHE A 141 2.26 1.12 -9.67
CA PHE A 141 1.95 2.00 -8.54
C PHE A 141 1.98 3.45 -8.98
N ILE A 142 0.84 4.14 -8.99
CA ILE A 142 0.73 5.56 -9.39
C ILE A 142 0.18 6.34 -8.20
N ARG A 143 1.02 7.17 -7.57
CA ARG A 143 0.67 7.87 -6.31
C ARG A 143 -0.03 6.95 -5.30
N ALA A 144 0.45 5.71 -5.22
CA ALA A 144 -0.29 4.64 -4.59
C ALA A 144 -0.44 4.86 -3.06
N PRO A 145 -1.58 4.45 -2.48
CA PRO A 145 -1.70 4.31 -1.04
C PRO A 145 -0.86 3.13 -0.52
N GLY A 146 -0.60 3.09 0.79
CA GLY A 146 -0.02 1.92 1.47
C GLY A 146 -0.94 1.45 2.58
N ILE A 147 -1.07 0.14 2.79
CA ILE A 147 -1.83 -0.42 3.90
C ILE A 147 -0.89 -0.54 5.10
N LEU A 148 -1.23 0.16 6.18
CA LEU A 148 -0.41 0.23 7.41
C LEU A 148 -0.73 -0.92 8.36
N GLU A 149 -2.02 -1.20 8.53
CA GLU A 149 -2.54 -2.17 9.49
C GLU A 149 -3.73 -2.90 8.89
N VAL A 150 -3.91 -4.15 9.29
CA VAL A 150 -5.01 -5.01 8.89
C VAL A 150 -5.59 -5.73 10.10
N GLY A 151 -6.91 -5.94 10.11
CA GLY A 151 -7.60 -6.69 11.15
C GLY A 151 -7.37 -8.21 11.05
N PRO A 152 -7.78 -8.97 12.07
CA PRO A 152 -7.51 -10.41 12.15
C PRO A 152 -8.18 -11.26 11.06
N GLU A 153 -9.29 -10.78 10.49
CA GLU A 153 -10.03 -11.47 9.42
C GLU A 153 -9.55 -11.09 8.02
N VAL A 154 -8.59 -10.17 7.92
CA VAL A 154 -8.07 -9.68 6.64
C VAL A 154 -6.91 -10.56 6.19
N GLN A 155 -7.07 -11.14 5.01
CA GLN A 155 -6.04 -11.93 4.35
C GLN A 155 -5.12 -11.01 3.52
N VAL A 156 -3.82 -11.08 3.79
CA VAL A 156 -2.80 -10.38 2.98
C VAL A 156 -2.46 -11.22 1.75
N LEU A 157 -2.64 -10.64 0.57
CA LEU A 157 -2.42 -11.30 -0.72
C LEU A 157 -1.08 -10.95 -1.37
N ALA A 158 -0.56 -9.75 -1.10
CA ALA A 158 0.72 -9.29 -1.64
C ALA A 158 1.36 -8.18 -0.80
N GLU A 159 2.70 -8.17 -0.80
CA GLU A 159 3.55 -7.15 -0.18
C GLU A 159 4.59 -6.65 -1.19
N VAL A 160 5.04 -5.40 -1.03
CA VAL A 160 6.16 -4.82 -1.79
C VAL A 160 7.30 -4.48 -0.84
N LEU A 161 8.54 -4.71 -1.29
CA LEU A 161 9.76 -4.35 -0.56
C LEU A 161 10.18 -2.93 -0.94
N LEU A 162 10.33 -2.04 0.04
CA LEU A 162 10.91 -0.73 -0.17
C LEU A 162 12.41 -0.74 0.11
N PRO A 163 13.25 -0.22 -0.81
CA PRO A 163 14.66 0.04 -0.53
C PRO A 163 14.78 1.02 0.63
N SER A 164 15.65 0.70 1.59
CA SER A 164 15.73 1.34 2.91
C SER A 164 16.43 2.71 2.94
N ASP A 165 16.72 3.29 1.77
CA ASP A 165 17.26 4.65 1.65
C ASP A 165 16.23 5.76 1.98
N ARG A 166 15.12 5.42 2.65
CA ARG A 166 14.07 6.38 2.99
C ARG A 166 13.70 6.32 4.48
N PRO A 167 13.57 7.48 5.16
CA PRO A 167 13.01 7.53 6.50
C PRO A 167 11.55 7.09 6.43
N ALA A 168 11.21 6.05 7.18
CA ALA A 168 9.86 5.55 7.31
C ALA A 168 8.94 6.68 7.81
N LYS A 169 7.98 7.10 6.97
CA LYS A 169 6.89 7.97 7.42
C LYS A 169 5.85 7.10 8.14
N ARG A 170 6.13 6.78 9.39
CA ARG A 170 5.08 6.41 10.34
C ARG A 170 4.69 7.68 11.05
N ASP A 171 3.48 8.16 10.80
CA ASP A 171 2.87 9.21 11.62
C ASP A 171 2.65 8.61 13.02
N ALA A 172 3.65 8.79 13.90
CA ALA A 172 3.57 8.37 15.28
C ALA A 172 2.51 9.23 15.98
N ALA A 173 1.35 8.64 16.24
CA ALA A 173 0.48 9.09 17.31
C ALA A 173 1.15 8.67 18.63
N SER A 174 1.90 9.56 19.25
CA SER A 174 2.29 9.41 20.66
C SER A 174 2.55 10.78 21.28
N GLU A 175 1.77 11.04 22.33
CA GLU A 175 2.13 11.75 23.56
C GLU A 175 3.37 12.65 23.52
N SER A 176 3.09 13.94 23.74
CA SER A 176 4.03 14.95 24.18
C SER A 176 4.76 14.50 25.47
N LEU A 177 5.94 13.94 25.31
CA LEU A 177 6.99 14.01 26.32
C LEU A 177 8.08 14.92 25.75
N GLU A 178 8.13 16.13 26.28
CA GLU A 178 9.16 17.13 26.01
C GLU A 178 10.54 16.54 26.28
N VAL A 179 11.35 16.43 25.23
CA VAL A 179 12.81 16.44 25.37
C VAL A 179 13.33 17.53 24.43
N ASN A 180 13.91 18.56 25.05
CA ASN A 180 14.43 19.75 24.39
C ASN A 180 15.44 19.43 23.29
N PRO A 181 15.40 20.12 22.13
CA PRO A 181 16.23 19.82 20.99
C PRO A 181 17.51 20.67 20.99
N LEU A 182 18.68 20.04 20.84
CA LEU A 182 19.82 20.68 20.19
C LEU A 182 19.91 20.14 18.77
N VAL A 183 19.24 20.88 17.88
CA VAL A 183 19.34 20.75 16.43
C VAL A 183 20.74 21.19 16.00
N LEU A 184 21.49 20.28 15.37
CA LEU A 184 22.52 20.65 14.41
C LEU A 184 22.20 19.96 13.09
N SER A 185 21.59 20.73 12.20
CA SER A 185 21.30 20.37 10.82
C SER A 185 22.60 20.22 10.03
N LEU A 186 22.71 19.09 9.33
CA LEU A 186 23.61 18.91 8.19
C LEU A 186 23.06 19.70 7.01
N GLU A 187 23.37 20.98 6.92
CA GLU A 187 23.47 21.64 5.62
C GLU A 187 24.96 21.87 5.32
N SER A 188 25.42 21.26 4.23
CA SER A 188 26.56 21.75 3.44
C SER A 188 27.85 22.02 4.22
N PHE A 189 28.61 20.96 4.57
CA PHE A 189 30.06 21.13 4.79
C PHE A 189 30.77 21.19 3.43
N MET A 190 30.48 22.27 2.71
CA MET A 190 31.46 22.95 1.89
C MET A 190 32.64 23.25 2.82
N LEU A 191 33.81 22.72 2.51
CA LEU A 191 35.04 22.98 3.25
C LEU A 191 35.46 24.45 3.01
N VAL A 192 34.75 25.40 3.64
CA VAL A 192 35.12 26.82 3.60
C VAL A 192 36.23 27.05 4.62
N TYR A 193 37.46 26.77 4.22
CA TYR A 193 38.60 27.50 4.77
C TYR A 193 38.80 28.76 3.93
N PRO A 194 38.91 29.96 4.53
CA PRO A 194 39.36 31.13 3.80
C PRO A 194 40.81 30.86 3.37
N VAL A 195 41.00 30.61 2.08
CA VAL A 195 42.33 30.56 1.46
C VAL A 195 42.85 31.99 1.42
N ARG A 196 43.53 32.40 2.49
CA ARG A 196 44.55 33.45 2.41
C ARG A 196 45.91 32.79 2.59
N SER A 197 46.50 32.48 1.43
CA SER A 197 47.93 32.47 1.10
C SER A 197 48.90 32.01 2.17
N PHE A 198 49.26 30.71 2.21
CA PHE A 198 50.54 30.29 2.83
C PHE A 198 51.12 29.03 2.16
N PRO A 199 52.41 29.02 1.76
CA PRO A 199 53.06 27.87 1.14
C PRO A 199 53.68 27.00 2.23
N CYS A 200 53.19 25.78 2.45
CA CYS A 200 53.96 24.79 3.22
C CYS A 200 53.65 23.34 2.77
N PRO A 201 54.66 22.59 2.26
CA PRO A 201 54.47 21.21 1.77
C PRO A 201 54.02 20.20 2.85
N ALA A 202 54.24 20.49 4.13
CA ALA A 202 53.90 19.59 5.24
C ALA A 202 52.37 19.33 5.39
N LYS A 203 51.51 20.28 5.00
CA LYS A 203 50.05 20.13 5.10
C LYS A 203 49.44 19.29 3.97
N TYR A 204 50.13 19.18 2.83
CA TYR A 204 49.69 18.32 1.72
C TYR A 204 49.87 16.85 2.06
N LEU A 205 50.98 16.51 2.73
CA LEU A 205 51.23 15.17 3.25
C LEU A 205 50.16 14.76 4.28
N LEU A 206 49.75 15.68 5.15
CA LEU A 206 48.67 15.46 6.12
C LEU A 206 47.32 15.20 5.45
N ARG A 207 46.99 15.94 4.38
CA ARG A 207 45.78 15.69 3.58
C ARG A 207 45.78 14.30 2.94
N VAL A 208 46.91 13.88 2.36
CA VAL A 208 47.02 12.55 1.74
C VAL A 208 46.96 11.44 2.80
N LEU A 209 47.58 11.65 3.96
CA LEU A 209 47.56 10.68 5.06
C LEU A 209 46.14 10.49 5.64
N ILE A 210 45.38 11.58 5.83
CA ILE A 210 44.00 11.53 6.32
C ILE A 210 43.10 10.79 5.33
N LEU A 211 43.24 11.07 4.03
CA LEU A 211 42.46 10.38 2.99
C LEU A 211 42.84 8.89 2.88
N ALA A 212 44.12 8.56 2.97
CA ALA A 212 44.60 7.17 2.94
C ALA A 212 44.15 6.38 4.17
N VAL A 213 44.22 6.97 5.37
CA VAL A 213 43.74 6.33 6.61
C VAL A 213 42.22 6.16 6.59
N GLY A 214 41.46 7.15 6.10
CA GLY A 214 40.01 7.01 5.92
C GLY A 214 39.62 5.88 4.96
N PHE A 215 40.39 5.70 3.87
CA PHE A 215 40.16 4.64 2.89
C PHE A 215 40.51 3.23 3.42
N ILE A 216 41.54 3.12 4.26
CA ILE A 216 41.92 1.84 4.90
C ILE A 216 40.90 1.47 5.99
N LEU A 217 40.46 2.43 6.81
CA LEU A 217 39.53 2.20 7.92
C LEU A 217 38.12 1.80 7.45
N THR A 218 37.67 2.34 6.31
CA THR A 218 36.38 1.95 5.69
C THR A 218 36.39 0.51 5.18
N ASN A 219 37.54 -0.03 4.77
CA ASN A 219 37.67 -1.43 4.34
C ASN A 219 37.86 -2.43 5.51
N LEU A 220 38.28 -1.99 6.70
CA LEU A 220 38.66 -2.89 7.80
C LEU A 220 37.57 -3.13 8.87
N MET A 221 36.37 -2.52 8.76
CA MET A 221 35.26 -2.66 9.73
C MET A 221 35.64 -2.48 11.22
N LEU A 222 36.54 -1.54 11.52
CA LEU A 222 36.91 -1.24 12.92
C LEU A 222 35.93 -0.23 13.55
N ILE A 223 35.25 -0.63 14.63
CA ILE A 223 34.16 0.14 15.28
C ILE A 223 34.67 1.35 16.07
N ARG A 224 35.92 1.33 16.56
CA ARG A 224 36.59 2.48 17.20
C ARG A 224 38.10 2.41 16.97
N PHE A 225 38.70 3.54 16.59
CA PHE A 225 40.14 3.68 16.47
C PHE A 225 40.58 5.08 16.92
N THR A 226 41.60 5.15 17.77
CA THR A 226 42.22 6.41 18.19
C THR A 226 43.59 6.51 17.53
N LEU A 227 43.74 7.40 16.55
CA LEU A 227 45.03 7.68 15.92
C LEU A 227 45.68 8.89 16.61
N SER A 228 46.72 8.65 17.41
CA SER A 228 47.55 9.72 17.97
C SER A 228 48.74 9.97 17.05
N ILE A 229 48.70 11.07 16.28
CA ILE A 229 49.82 11.50 15.45
C ILE A 229 50.67 12.49 16.26
N VAL A 230 51.91 12.12 16.57
CA VAL A 230 52.89 13.01 17.21
C VAL A 230 53.74 13.64 16.12
N PHE A 231 53.65 14.95 15.92
CA PHE A 231 54.55 15.67 15.04
C PHE A 231 55.84 16.02 15.79
N PRO A 232 57.03 15.68 15.26
CA PRO A 232 58.25 16.30 15.75
C PRO A 232 58.18 17.81 15.42
N SER A 233 58.52 18.62 16.42
CA SER A 233 58.52 20.08 16.38
C SER A 233 59.11 20.60 15.06
N LEU A 234 58.24 21.10 14.17
CA LEU A 234 58.66 22.02 13.12
C LEU A 234 59.03 23.32 13.85
N ARG A 235 60.33 23.52 14.10
CA ARG A 235 60.86 24.76 14.66
C ARG A 235 60.55 25.90 13.70
N GLU A 236 59.52 26.67 14.04
CA GLU A 236 59.36 28.11 13.84
C GLU A 236 57.87 28.42 14.05
N CYS A 237 57.50 28.56 15.33
CA CYS A 237 56.40 29.37 15.87
C CYS A 237 56.25 28.96 17.34
N ASP A 238 56.25 29.95 18.22
CA ASP A 238 56.38 29.80 19.67
C ASP A 238 55.36 28.86 20.32
N GLY A 239 55.87 28.08 21.28
CA GLY A 239 55.20 27.77 22.55
C GLY A 239 53.94 26.91 22.51
N GLY A 240 54.10 25.59 22.46
CA GLY A 240 53.11 24.64 22.97
C GLY A 240 52.90 23.40 22.09
N ALA A 241 53.25 22.22 22.62
CA ALA A 241 52.85 20.96 22.01
C ALA A 241 51.31 20.84 22.02
N SER A 242 50.69 20.95 20.85
CA SER A 242 49.24 20.83 20.70
C SER A 242 48.91 19.37 20.33
N HIS A 243 48.35 18.63 21.28
CA HIS A 243 47.78 17.31 21.01
C HIS A 243 46.45 17.47 20.28
N PHE A 244 46.39 17.05 19.02
CA PHE A 244 45.13 16.92 18.27
C PHE A 244 44.64 15.49 18.34
N ASN A 245 43.55 15.25 19.08
CA ASN A 245 42.83 13.99 19.05
C ASN A 245 41.71 14.08 18.00
N ILE A 246 41.81 13.30 16.93
CA ILE A 246 40.73 13.13 15.96
C ILE A 246 40.06 11.81 16.25
N ASN A 247 38.84 11.88 16.78
CA ASN A 247 38.00 10.70 17.02
C ASN A 247 37.21 10.39 15.74
N TYR A 248 37.52 9.26 15.11
CA TYR A 248 36.71 8.72 14.02
C TYR A 248 35.70 7.73 14.58
N TYR A 249 34.43 7.93 14.25
CA TYR A 249 33.37 6.96 14.50
C TYR A 249 32.98 6.35 13.16
N VAL A 250 33.29 5.07 12.97
CA VAL A 250 32.72 4.29 11.87
C VAL A 250 31.36 3.83 12.36
N ILE A 251 30.30 4.51 11.92
CA ILE A 251 28.94 4.03 12.14
C ILE A 251 28.79 2.83 11.19
N PRO A 252 28.60 1.60 11.70
CA PRO A 252 28.33 0.47 10.83
C PRO A 252 27.10 0.81 10.01
N GLN A 253 27.19 0.70 8.70
CA GLN A 253 26.03 0.77 7.82
C GLN A 253 25.16 -0.44 8.18
N GLU A 254 24.21 -0.23 9.09
CA GLU A 254 23.19 -1.22 9.43
C GLU A 254 22.63 -1.73 8.10
N ALA A 255 22.73 -3.03 7.87
CA ALA A 255 22.22 -3.67 6.67
C ALA A 255 20.78 -3.19 6.48
N ALA A 256 20.57 -2.44 5.41
CA ALA A 256 19.35 -1.71 5.13
C ALA A 256 18.17 -2.70 5.18
N VAL A 257 17.41 -2.72 6.28
CA VAL A 257 16.25 -3.61 6.44
C VAL A 257 15.20 -3.10 5.46
N ALA A 258 14.92 -3.85 4.40
CA ALA A 258 13.87 -3.47 3.46
C ALA A 258 12.52 -3.48 4.20
N GLU A 259 11.83 -2.35 4.22
CA GLU A 259 10.50 -2.26 4.84
C GLU A 259 9.48 -2.94 3.93
N LYS A 260 8.75 -3.92 4.47
CA LYS A 260 7.64 -4.57 3.77
C LYS A 260 6.39 -3.75 3.91
N VAL A 261 5.70 -3.50 2.81
CA VAL A 261 4.44 -2.75 2.78
C VAL A 261 3.36 -3.62 2.17
N ILE A 262 2.23 -3.74 2.84
CA ILE A 262 1.07 -4.49 2.36
C ILE A 262 0.42 -3.71 1.21
N VAL A 263 0.18 -4.38 0.08
CA VAL A 263 -0.33 -3.77 -1.16
C VAL A 263 -1.51 -4.51 -1.78
N ALA A 264 -1.87 -5.69 -1.29
CA ALA A 264 -3.13 -6.34 -1.65
C ALA A 264 -3.70 -7.13 -0.48
N VAL A 265 -5.00 -7.02 -0.27
CA VAL A 265 -5.73 -7.67 0.82
C VAL A 265 -7.12 -8.14 0.36
N LYS A 266 -7.67 -9.13 1.06
CA LYS A 266 -9.05 -9.60 0.92
C LYS A 266 -9.69 -9.79 2.29
N GLN A 267 -10.97 -9.46 2.41
CA GLN A 267 -11.79 -9.75 3.58
C GLN A 267 -13.20 -10.10 3.12
N GLY A 268 -13.64 -11.33 3.34
CA GLY A 268 -14.92 -11.81 2.81
C GLY A 268 -15.00 -11.61 1.29
N THR A 269 -16.01 -10.83 0.86
CA THR A 269 -16.28 -10.49 -0.54
C THR A 269 -15.59 -9.19 -0.99
N LEU A 270 -14.81 -8.56 -0.12
CA LEU A 270 -14.03 -7.36 -0.43
C LEU A 270 -12.62 -7.71 -0.85
N LEU A 271 -12.19 -7.14 -1.97
CA LEU A 271 -10.83 -7.21 -2.48
C LEU A 271 -10.27 -5.78 -2.56
N ALA A 272 -9.00 -5.59 -2.22
CA ALA A 272 -8.38 -4.29 -2.39
C ALA A 272 -6.90 -4.39 -2.77
N THR A 273 -6.49 -3.56 -3.71
CA THR A 273 -5.11 -3.51 -4.23
C THR A 273 -4.62 -2.06 -4.28
N ALA A 274 -3.40 -1.79 -3.83
CA ALA A 274 -2.78 -0.46 -3.88
C ALA A 274 -2.27 -0.07 -5.28
N PHE A 275 -2.08 -1.05 -6.16
CA PHE A 275 -1.62 -0.88 -7.54
C PHE A 275 -2.78 -0.95 -8.54
N HIS A 276 -2.45 -0.70 -9.81
CA HIS A 276 -3.36 -0.65 -10.96
C HIS A 276 -3.19 -1.89 -11.87
N PRO A 277 -3.82 -3.04 -11.54
CA PRO A 277 -3.74 -4.24 -12.37
C PRO A 277 -4.36 -4.05 -13.76
N GLU A 278 -5.31 -3.12 -13.90
CA GLU A 278 -5.96 -2.77 -15.16
C GLU A 278 -5.02 -2.14 -16.19
N LEU A 279 -3.85 -1.65 -15.76
CA LEU A 279 -2.81 -1.10 -16.63
C LEU A 279 -1.81 -2.15 -17.12
N THR A 280 -2.05 -3.43 -16.80
CA THR A 280 -1.19 -4.55 -17.17
C THR A 280 -1.87 -5.48 -18.18
N ALA A 281 -1.07 -6.28 -18.88
CA ALA A 281 -1.59 -7.32 -19.77
C ALA A 281 -2.13 -8.54 -18.98
N ASP A 282 -1.69 -8.72 -17.74
CA ASP A 282 -2.03 -9.86 -16.90
C ASP A 282 -3.41 -9.64 -16.26
N THR A 283 -4.35 -10.54 -16.57
CA THR A 283 -5.76 -10.45 -16.16
C THR A 283 -6.09 -11.30 -14.94
N ARG A 284 -5.10 -11.88 -14.26
CA ARG A 284 -5.34 -12.84 -13.17
C ARG A 284 -6.07 -12.20 -11.98
N TRP A 285 -5.79 -10.94 -11.64
CA TRP A 285 -6.54 -10.24 -10.58
C TRP A 285 -8.02 -10.04 -10.93
N HIS A 286 -8.33 -9.66 -12.18
CA HIS A 286 -9.72 -9.57 -12.63
C HIS A 286 -10.40 -10.93 -12.67
N SER A 287 -9.69 -11.97 -13.11
CA SER A 287 -10.21 -13.34 -13.16
C SER A 287 -10.49 -13.89 -11.76
N TYR A 288 -9.56 -13.66 -10.82
CA TYR A 288 -9.72 -13.97 -9.40
C TYR A 288 -10.94 -13.25 -8.81
N PHE A 289 -11.07 -11.93 -9.06
CA PHE A 289 -12.24 -11.17 -8.62
C PHE A 289 -13.54 -11.75 -9.18
N LEU A 290 -13.59 -12.12 -10.46
CA LEU A 290 -14.78 -12.72 -11.07
C LEU A 290 -15.14 -14.07 -10.44
N LYS A 291 -14.17 -14.89 -10.05
CA LYS A 291 -14.43 -16.17 -9.35
C LYS A 291 -14.98 -15.98 -7.93
N MET A 292 -14.65 -14.87 -7.25
CA MET A 292 -15.25 -14.55 -5.96
C MET A 292 -16.79 -14.43 -6.04
N LEU A 293 -17.35 -14.09 -7.21
CA LEU A 293 -18.80 -13.99 -7.40
C LEU A 293 -19.50 -15.37 -7.45
N ASP A 294 -18.75 -16.42 -7.78
CA ASP A 294 -19.26 -17.77 -7.91
C ASP A 294 -19.21 -18.53 -6.58
N GLU A 295 -18.21 -18.25 -5.72
CA GLU A 295 -18.05 -18.86 -4.39
C GLU A 295 -19.23 -18.49 -3.45
N ASP A 296 -19.69 -17.24 -3.47
CA ASP A 296 -20.88 -16.77 -2.72
C ASP A 296 -22.18 -17.50 -3.10
N SER A 297 -22.27 -17.92 -4.36
CA SER A 297 -23.46 -18.61 -4.87
C SER A 297 -23.57 -20.02 -4.31
N GLN A 298 -22.44 -20.63 -3.94
CA GLN A 298 -22.38 -21.98 -3.38
C GLN A 298 -22.56 -21.99 -1.86
N GLU A 299 -22.02 -21.01 -1.13
CA GLU A 299 -22.20 -20.91 0.34
C GLU A 299 -23.64 -20.55 0.75
N ALA A 300 -24.33 -19.71 -0.04
CA ALA A 300 -25.76 -19.44 0.13
C ALA A 300 -26.63 -20.68 -0.19
N SER A 301 -26.17 -21.54 -1.09
CA SER A 301 -26.88 -22.77 -1.46
C SER A 301 -26.62 -23.92 -0.47
N SER A 302 -25.44 -23.98 0.16
CA SER A 302 -25.10 -24.99 1.17
C SER A 302 -25.70 -24.70 2.55
N SER A 303 -25.96 -23.44 2.89
CA SER A 303 -26.64 -23.05 4.14
C SER A 303 -28.15 -23.31 4.13
N THR A 304 -28.74 -23.58 2.96
CA THR A 304 -30.17 -23.94 2.82
C THR A 304 -30.40 -25.47 2.86
N ALA A 305 -29.33 -26.28 2.90
CA ALA A 305 -29.41 -27.74 2.82
C ALA A 305 -29.41 -28.47 4.18
N LEU A 306 -29.67 -27.77 5.29
CA LEU A 306 -29.79 -28.38 6.63
C LEU A 306 -31.07 -27.92 7.36
N SER A 307 -32.23 -28.32 6.84
CA SER A 307 -33.42 -28.63 7.66
C SER A 307 -34.52 -29.23 6.78
N SER A 308 -34.45 -30.54 6.51
CA SER A 308 -35.63 -31.29 6.09
C SER A 308 -35.60 -32.68 6.70
N ASP A 309 -35.82 -32.74 8.01
CA ASP A 309 -36.30 -33.96 8.66
C ASP A 309 -37.56 -33.64 9.48
N ASN A 310 -38.65 -34.31 9.06
CA ASN A 310 -39.88 -34.64 9.76
C ASN A 310 -40.76 -33.51 10.33
N LEU A 311 -41.64 -33.00 9.46
CA LEU A 311 -43.01 -32.72 9.89
C LEU A 311 -44.00 -33.32 8.87
N SER A 312 -44.51 -34.49 9.20
CA SER A 312 -45.61 -35.13 8.50
C SER A 312 -46.87 -34.25 8.59
N LEU A 313 -47.30 -33.72 7.46
CA LEU A 313 -48.60 -33.06 7.31
C LEU A 313 -49.71 -34.12 7.42
N PRO A 314 -50.81 -33.87 8.17
CA PRO A 314 -51.96 -34.77 8.17
C PRO A 314 -52.66 -34.71 6.81
N ASP A 315 -53.09 -35.87 6.32
CA ASP A 315 -53.82 -36.01 5.05
C ASP A 315 -55.08 -35.11 5.01
N PRO A 316 -55.38 -34.47 3.87
CA PRO A 316 -56.61 -33.70 3.73
C PRO A 316 -57.85 -34.62 3.74
N PRO A 317 -59.00 -34.16 4.27
CA PRO A 317 -60.22 -34.95 4.32
C PRO A 317 -60.73 -35.26 2.90
N LYS A 318 -60.99 -36.54 2.64
CA LYS A 318 -61.63 -37.02 1.41
C LYS A 318 -63.09 -36.55 1.37
N TYR A 319 -63.41 -35.64 0.46
CA TYR A 319 -64.78 -35.36 0.06
C TYR A 319 -65.12 -36.19 -1.17
N GLU A 320 -66.02 -37.17 -1.01
CA GLU A 320 -66.63 -37.88 -2.14
C GLU A 320 -67.74 -36.99 -2.74
N LEU A 321 -67.56 -36.58 -3.99
CA LEU A 321 -68.60 -35.93 -4.79
C LEU A 321 -69.44 -37.02 -5.49
N PRO A 322 -70.78 -36.90 -5.52
CA PRO A 322 -71.63 -37.87 -6.21
C PRO A 322 -71.48 -37.73 -7.73
N ILE A 323 -71.25 -38.86 -8.39
CA ILE A 323 -71.20 -38.98 -9.85
C ILE A 323 -72.63 -38.83 -10.39
N ILE A 324 -72.88 -37.76 -11.16
CA ILE A 324 -74.11 -37.60 -11.95
C ILE A 324 -73.84 -38.24 -13.31
N HIS A 325 -74.58 -39.31 -13.62
CA HIS A 325 -74.61 -39.90 -14.96
C HIS A 325 -75.49 -39.02 -15.87
N TYR A 326 -74.91 -38.54 -16.98
CA TYR A 326 -75.63 -38.08 -18.17
C TYR A 326 -75.63 -39.19 -19.21
#